data_AF-A0A814CET4-F1
#
_entry.id   AF-A0A814CET4-F1
#
_cell.length_a   1.000
_cell.length_b   1.000
_cell.length_c   1.000
_cell.angle_alpha   90.00
_cell.angle_beta   90.00
_cell.angle_gamma   90.00
#
_symmetry.space_group_name_H-M   'P 1'
#
loop_
_entity.id
_entity.type
_entity.pdbx_description
1 polymer ?
#
loop_
_entity_poly.entity_id
_entity_poly.type
_entity_poly.pdbx_seq_one_letter_code
_entity_poly.pdbx_strand_id
1 'polypeptide(L)'
;MTNHIDDKDDDLSTNIVEPDENEWKKFIDDMKYIRALEYVLQNAPVRAKDPEKKKKAAHMALSTMMKIKTSEISDAVNSIPVPLRDTLMKYVYKGFENPKDYSSSALLTWHEKVLAATGLGSIVRVLTDRRTV
;
A
#
# COMPACT_ATOMS: atom_id res chain seq x y z
N MET A 1 9.53 -43.96 -16.63
CA MET A 1 9.59 -43.41 -15.27
C MET A 1 9.79 -41.91 -15.40
N THR A 2 8.68 -41.17 -15.37
CA THR A 2 8.68 -39.72 -15.49
C THR A 2 8.91 -39.16 -14.10
N ASN A 3 10.05 -38.51 -13.87
CA ASN A 3 10.36 -37.86 -12.60
C ASN A 3 9.37 -36.72 -12.37
N HIS A 4 8.43 -36.97 -11.44
CA HIS A 4 7.62 -35.94 -10.82
C HIS A 4 8.57 -35.12 -9.96
N ILE A 5 8.99 -33.97 -10.45
CA ILE A 5 9.63 -32.96 -9.61
C ILE A 5 8.47 -32.44 -8.76
N ASP A 6 8.35 -32.96 -7.55
CA ASP A 6 7.56 -32.35 -6.50
C ASP A 6 8.09 -30.93 -6.33
N ASP A 7 7.31 -29.97 -6.84
CA ASP A 7 7.40 -28.57 -6.50
C ASP A 7 7.23 -28.49 -4.97
N LYS A 8 8.37 -28.51 -4.28
CA LYS A 8 8.50 -28.00 -2.93
C LYS A 8 8.19 -26.51 -2.99
N ASP A 9 6.91 -26.19 -2.98
CA ASP A 9 6.41 -24.92 -2.47
C ASP A 9 6.76 -24.91 -0.97
N ASP A 10 7.99 -24.48 -0.73
CA ASP A 10 8.56 -24.12 0.55
C ASP A 10 7.51 -23.31 1.33
N ASP A 11 7.00 -23.93 2.39
CA ASP A 11 6.16 -23.35 3.43
C ASP A 11 6.96 -22.26 4.17
N LEU A 12 7.25 -21.18 3.46
CA LEU A 12 7.77 -19.96 4.04
C LEU A 12 6.56 -19.19 4.58
N SER A 13 6.09 -19.66 5.73
CA SER A 13 5.20 -18.96 6.66
C SER A 13 5.88 -17.68 7.17
N THR A 14 6.17 -16.74 6.27
CA THR A 14 6.48 -15.36 6.63
C THR A 14 5.17 -14.75 7.10
N ASN A 15 4.99 -14.69 8.41
CA ASN A 15 3.94 -13.97 9.12
C ASN A 15 3.21 -12.97 8.22
N ILE A 16 1.99 -13.31 7.79
CA ILE A 16 1.09 -12.36 7.14
C ILE A 16 0.66 -11.40 8.25
N VAL A 17 1.51 -10.42 8.56
CA VAL A 17 1.21 -9.40 9.56
C VAL A 17 0.15 -8.51 8.95
N GLU A 18 -1.09 -8.71 9.38
CA GLU A 18 -2.22 -7.84 9.07
C GLU A 18 -2.04 -6.51 9.84
N PRO A 19 -2.36 -5.35 9.24
CA PRO A 19 -2.31 -4.11 10.00
C PRO A 19 -3.39 -4.13 11.07
N ASP A 20 -3.01 -3.99 12.34
CA ASP A 20 -3.96 -3.89 13.45
C ASP A 20 -4.73 -2.57 13.34
N GLU A 21 -6.05 -2.68 13.25
CA GLU A 21 -6.93 -1.53 13.13
C GLU A 21 -6.91 -0.64 14.37
N ASN A 22 -6.74 -1.20 15.56
CA ASN A 22 -6.67 -0.45 16.81
C ASN A 22 -5.37 0.35 16.89
N GLU A 23 -4.26 -0.23 16.44
CA GLU A 23 -2.98 0.46 16.40
C GLU A 23 -2.99 1.59 15.35
N TRP A 24 -3.53 1.31 14.17
CA TRP A 24 -3.77 2.34 13.17
C TRP A 24 -4.67 3.47 13.70
N LYS A 25 -5.79 3.16 14.36
CA LYS A 25 -6.70 4.16 14.96
C LYS A 25 -5.96 5.05 15.95
N LYS A 26 -5.10 4.50 16.81
CA LYS A 26 -4.27 5.31 17.73
C LYS A 26 -3.43 6.33 16.99
N PHE A 27 -2.79 5.96 15.87
CA PHE A 27 -2.03 6.93 15.07
C PHE A 27 -2.91 8.00 14.43
N ILE A 28 -4.12 7.64 14.00
CA ILE A 28 -5.09 8.57 13.42
C ILE A 28 -5.58 9.57 14.47
N ASP A 29 -5.90 9.10 15.67
CA ASP A 29 -6.38 9.91 16.79
C ASP A 29 -5.28 10.87 17.30
N ASP A 30 -4.03 10.40 17.31
CA ASP A 30 -2.84 11.20 17.61
C ASP A 30 -2.46 12.19 16.47
N MET A 31 -3.21 12.22 15.37
CA MET A 31 -2.91 12.98 14.15
C MET A 31 -1.54 12.66 13.50
N LYS A 32 -0.98 11.48 13.80
CA LYS A 32 0.30 10.98 13.25
C LYS A 32 0.07 10.25 11.92
N TYR A 33 -0.50 10.95 10.94
CA TYR A 33 -0.94 10.35 9.67
C TYR A 33 0.20 9.70 8.85
N ILE A 34 1.40 10.29 8.85
CA ILE A 34 2.55 9.73 8.13
C ILE A 34 2.96 8.38 8.75
N ARG A 35 2.95 8.27 10.08
CA ARG A 35 3.25 7.01 10.80
C ARG A 35 2.15 5.97 10.59
N ALA A 36 0.88 6.39 10.61
CA ALA A 36 -0.23 5.51 10.27
C ALA A 36 -0.07 4.92 8.85
N LEU A 37 0.31 5.75 7.87
CA LEU A 37 0.51 5.30 6.50
C LEU A 37 1.70 4.34 6.40
N GLU A 38 2.84 4.69 7.01
CA GLU A 38 4.02 3.82 7.08
C GLU A 38 3.69 2.45 7.68
N TYR A 39 2.96 2.43 8.80
CA TYR A 39 2.52 1.21 9.48
C TYR A 39 1.66 0.31 8.59
N VAL A 40 0.68 0.88 7.88
CA VAL A 40 -0.18 0.10 6.97
C VAL A 40 0.61 -0.44 5.79
N LEU A 41 1.55 0.34 5.24
CA LEU A 41 2.39 -0.10 4.12
C LEU A 41 3.36 -1.23 4.51
N GLN A 42 3.90 -1.20 5.73
CA GLN A 42 4.78 -2.26 6.25
C GLN A 42 4.05 -3.58 6.46
N ASN A 43 2.80 -3.50 6.93
CA ASN A 43 1.94 -4.65 7.22
C ASN A 43 0.92 -4.92 6.11
N ALA A 44 1.21 -4.50 4.88
CA ALA A 44 0.30 -4.68 3.77
C ALA A 44 0.15 -6.19 3.43
N PRO A 45 -1.08 -6.75 3.40
CA PRO A 45 -1.31 -8.18 3.17
C PRO A 45 -1.19 -8.55 1.67
N VAL A 46 -0.06 -8.22 1.02
CA VAL A 46 0.19 -8.41 -0.42
C VAL A 46 0.05 -9.88 -0.84
N ARG A 47 0.34 -10.81 0.08
CA ARG A 47 0.28 -12.26 -0.13
C ARG A 47 -0.96 -12.93 0.49
N ALA A 48 -1.84 -12.18 1.15
CA ALA A 48 -3.04 -12.78 1.72
C ALA A 48 -3.95 -13.32 0.61
N LYS A 49 -4.54 -14.50 0.85
CA LYS A 49 -5.59 -15.05 -0.03
C LYS A 49 -6.96 -14.43 0.27
N ASP A 50 -7.13 -13.88 1.47
CA ASP A 50 -8.38 -13.31 1.97
C ASP A 50 -8.65 -11.92 1.36
N PRO A 51 -9.70 -11.75 0.54
CA PRO A 51 -10.06 -10.48 -0.08
C PRO A 51 -10.48 -9.40 0.92
N GLU A 52 -11.10 -9.76 2.04
CA GLU A 52 -11.59 -8.78 3.02
C GLU A 52 -10.43 -8.12 3.76
N LYS A 53 -9.36 -8.87 4.03
CA LYS A 53 -8.13 -8.33 4.65
C LYS A 53 -7.44 -7.30 3.74
N LYS A 54 -7.35 -7.60 2.44
CA LYS A 54 -6.82 -6.67 1.44
C LYS A 54 -7.65 -5.39 1.37
N LYS A 55 -8.98 -5.55 1.30
CA LYS A 55 -9.92 -4.42 1.29
C LYS A 55 -9.78 -3.55 2.54
N LYS A 56 -9.63 -4.16 3.72
CA LYS A 56 -9.42 -3.45 4.99
C LYS A 56 -8.12 -2.65 4.97
N ALA A 57 -7.01 -3.28 4.62
CA ALA A 57 -5.70 -2.60 4.53
C ALA A 57 -5.73 -1.46 3.49
N ALA A 58 -6.35 -1.69 2.33
CA ALA A 58 -6.53 -0.67 1.30
C ALA A 58 -7.35 0.52 1.83
N HIS A 59 -8.45 0.25 2.53
CA HIS A 59 -9.26 1.30 3.14
C HIS A 59 -8.47 2.12 4.18
N MET A 60 -7.67 1.47 5.03
CA MET A 60 -6.84 2.16 6.02
C MET A 60 -5.78 3.03 5.35
N ALA A 61 -5.08 2.51 4.35
CA ALA A 61 -4.07 3.26 3.58
C ALA A 61 -4.70 4.48 2.89
N LEU A 62 -5.75 4.26 2.11
CA LEU A 62 -6.42 5.31 1.33
C LEU A 62 -7.06 6.37 2.24
N SER A 63 -7.73 5.97 3.31
CA SER A 63 -8.31 6.91 4.28
C SER A 63 -7.24 7.77 4.96
N THR A 64 -6.07 7.19 5.24
CA THR A 64 -4.94 7.93 5.82
C THR A 64 -4.35 8.92 4.80
N MET A 65 -4.20 8.50 3.54
CA MET A 65 -3.73 9.37 2.46
C MET A 65 -4.63 10.60 2.26
N MET A 66 -5.95 10.46 2.42
CA MET A 66 -6.90 11.58 2.32
C MET A 66 -6.83 12.55 3.49
N LYS A 67 -6.30 12.15 4.65
CA LYS A 67 -6.15 13.00 5.85
C LYS A 67 -4.90 13.88 5.81
N ILE A 68 -3.89 13.50 5.02
CA ILE A 68 -2.65 14.25 4.86
C ILE A 68 -2.91 15.44 3.92
N LYS A 69 -2.47 16.64 4.32
CA LYS A 69 -2.66 17.85 3.52
C LYS A 69 -1.79 17.81 2.28
N THR A 70 -2.26 18.39 1.17
CA THR A 70 -1.51 18.47 -0.09
C THR A 70 -0.09 19.01 0.07
N SER A 71 0.13 19.99 0.96
CA SER A 71 1.45 20.57 1.25
C SER A 71 2.42 19.59 1.92
N GLU A 72 1.91 18.57 2.63
CA GLU A 72 2.69 17.62 3.41
C GLU A 72 2.93 16.30 2.65
N ILE A 73 2.25 16.08 1.51
CA ILE A 73 2.36 14.84 0.72
C ILE A 73 3.81 14.59 0.29
N SER A 74 4.54 15.62 -0.14
CA SER A 74 5.93 15.47 -0.57
C SER A 74 6.82 14.94 0.57
N ASP A 75 6.65 15.49 1.77
CA ASP A 75 7.41 15.08 2.95
C ASP A 75 6.98 13.68 3.43
N ALA A 76 5.69 13.36 3.34
CA ALA A 76 5.17 12.03 3.62
C ALA A 76 5.79 10.97 2.68
N VAL A 77 5.85 11.24 1.37
CA VAL A 77 6.47 10.32 0.40
C VAL A 77 7.98 10.16 0.68
N ASN A 78 8.67 11.25 1.02
CA ASN A 78 10.10 11.22 1.29
C ASN A 78 10.46 10.49 2.59
N SER A 79 9.60 10.55 3.60
CA SER A 79 9.77 9.81 4.86
C SER A 79 9.46 8.32 4.74
N ILE A 80 8.67 7.91 3.74
CA ILE A 80 8.40 6.50 3.46
C ILE A 80 9.65 5.82 2.84
N PRO A 81 10.11 4.68 3.39
CA PRO A 81 11.20 3.90 2.82
C PRO A 81 10.98 3.52 1.36
N VAL A 82 12.03 3.58 0.55
CA VAL A 82 11.99 3.30 -0.90
C VAL A 82 11.26 1.99 -1.25
N PRO A 83 11.48 0.85 -0.56
CA PRO A 83 10.78 -0.40 -0.87
C PRO A 83 9.25 -0.32 -0.72
N LEU A 84 8.75 0.58 0.13
CA LEU A 84 7.32 0.74 0.40
C LEU A 84 6.65 1.74 -0.53
N ARG A 85 7.41 2.56 -1.27
CA ARG A 85 6.86 3.54 -2.21
C ARG A 85 6.17 2.89 -3.40
N ASP A 86 6.64 1.72 -3.83
CA ASP A 86 5.95 0.93 -4.86
C ASP A 86 4.60 0.41 -4.33
N THR A 87 4.54 -0.05 -3.07
CA THR A 87 3.27 -0.44 -2.41
C THR A 87 2.32 0.74 -2.27
N LEU A 88 2.84 1.94 -1.94
CA LEU A 88 2.05 3.17 -1.93
C LEU A 88 1.47 3.46 -3.32
N MET A 89 2.26 3.34 -4.38
CA MET A 89 1.76 3.51 -5.76
C MET A 89 0.65 2.50 -6.08
N LYS A 90 0.77 1.23 -5.66
CA LYS A 90 -0.32 0.25 -5.83
C LYS A 90 -1.61 0.69 -5.16
N TYR A 91 -1.54 1.22 -3.93
CA TYR A 91 -2.73 1.73 -3.26
C TYR A 91 -3.31 2.96 -3.96
N VAL A 92 -2.49 3.84 -4.56
CA VAL A 92 -2.99 4.93 -5.41
C VAL A 92 -3.84 4.38 -6.57
N TYR A 93 -3.35 3.38 -7.29
CA TYR A 93 -4.13 2.71 -8.36
C TYR A 93 -5.38 2.01 -7.82
N LYS A 94 -5.29 1.39 -6.64
CA LYS A 94 -6.45 0.79 -5.96
C LYS A 94 -7.53 1.83 -5.61
N GLY A 95 -7.12 3.04 -5.26
CA GLY A 95 -8.01 4.18 -5.03
C GLY A 95 -8.76 4.57 -6.29
N PHE A 96 -8.11 4.55 -7.46
CA PHE A 96 -8.76 4.85 -8.73
C PHE A 96 -9.82 3.83 -9.15
N GLU A 97 -9.76 2.59 -8.64
CA GLU A 97 -10.84 1.61 -8.83
C GLU A 97 -12.15 2.04 -8.11
N ASN A 98 -12.05 2.92 -7.10
CA ASN A 98 -13.17 3.36 -6.25
C ASN A 98 -13.31 4.90 -6.26
N PRO A 99 -13.62 5.52 -7.42
CA PRO A 99 -13.63 6.98 -7.57
C PRO A 99 -14.74 7.70 -6.79
N LYS A 100 -15.68 6.96 -6.19
CA LYS A 100 -16.74 7.51 -5.32
C LYS A 100 -16.26 7.74 -3.90
N ASP A 101 -15.31 6.94 -3.43
CA ASP A 101 -14.90 6.91 -2.01
C ASP A 101 -13.66 7.80 -1.76
N TYR A 102 -12.85 8.02 -2.80
CA TYR A 102 -11.60 8.76 -2.70
C TYR A 102 -11.50 9.82 -3.79
N SER A 103 -11.02 11.00 -3.40
CA SER A 103 -10.89 12.13 -4.33
C SER A 103 -9.84 11.84 -5.41
N SER A 104 -10.26 11.79 -6.67
CA SER A 104 -9.36 11.59 -7.81
C SER A 104 -8.29 12.68 -7.90
N SER A 105 -8.60 13.93 -7.53
CA SER A 105 -7.59 15.01 -7.54
C SER A 105 -6.52 14.80 -6.47
N ALA A 106 -6.89 14.32 -5.29
CA ALA A 106 -5.94 13.95 -4.25
C ALA A 106 -5.08 12.75 -4.68
N LEU A 107 -5.70 11.72 -5.25
CA LEU A 107 -4.99 10.54 -5.78
C LEU A 107 -4.00 10.90 -6.89
N LEU A 108 -4.36 11.80 -7.81
CA LEU A 108 -3.45 12.30 -8.85
C LEU A 108 -2.27 13.07 -8.24
N THR A 109 -2.50 13.84 -7.18
CA THR A 109 -1.42 14.54 -6.47
C THR A 109 -0.47 13.56 -5.80
N TRP A 110 -1.00 12.53 -5.13
CA TRP A 110 -0.20 11.44 -4.57
C TRP A 110 0.60 10.72 -5.67
N HIS A 111 -0.04 10.38 -6.79
CA HIS A 111 0.61 9.77 -7.93
C HIS A 111 1.80 10.60 -8.42
N GLU A 112 1.62 11.90 -8.65
CA GLU A 112 2.67 12.81 -9.09
C GLU A 112 3.87 12.80 -8.13
N LYS A 113 3.63 12.91 -6.81
CA LYS A 113 4.71 12.96 -5.82
C LYS A 113 5.45 11.62 -5.67
N VAL A 114 4.73 10.50 -5.69
CA VAL A 114 5.37 9.17 -5.66
C VAL A 114 6.17 8.94 -6.94
N LEU A 115 5.64 9.34 -8.10
CA LEU A 115 6.35 9.27 -9.38
C LEU A 115 7.62 10.12 -9.36
N ALA A 116 7.57 11.35 -8.86
CA ALA A 116 8.75 12.21 -8.72
C ALA A 116 9.83 11.56 -7.83
N ALA A 117 9.43 10.86 -6.77
CA ALA A 117 10.34 10.23 -5.81
C ALA A 117 10.90 8.86 -6.25
N THR A 118 10.28 8.20 -7.24
CA THR A 118 10.63 6.81 -7.64
C THR A 118 10.94 6.65 -9.13
N GLY A 119 10.63 7.66 -9.95
CA GLY A 119 10.70 7.59 -11.40
C GLY A 119 9.65 6.64 -12.00
N LEU A 120 9.66 6.53 -13.34
CA LEU A 120 8.70 5.72 -14.09
C LEU A 120 8.72 4.22 -13.72
N GLY A 121 9.82 3.74 -13.13
CA GLY A 121 9.95 2.34 -12.75
C GLY A 121 8.90 1.85 -11.76
N SER A 122 8.39 2.71 -10.88
CA SER A 122 7.34 2.33 -9.93
C SER A 122 6.03 1.99 -10.65
N ILE A 123 5.64 2.79 -11.65
CA ILE A 123 4.45 2.52 -12.48
C ILE A 123 4.60 1.19 -13.21
N VAL A 124 5.74 0.94 -13.86
CA VAL A 124 5.99 -0.32 -14.58
C VAL A 124 5.90 -1.52 -13.63
N ARG A 125 6.50 -1.42 -12.43
CA ARG A 125 6.40 -2.47 -11.41
C ARG A 125 4.97 -2.70 -10.95
N VAL A 126 4.18 -1.64 -10.74
CA VAL A 126 2.75 -1.78 -10.39
C VAL A 126 1.95 -2.46 -11.50
N LEU A 127 2.14 -2.05 -12.75
CA LEU A 127 1.41 -2.61 -13.90
C LEU A 127 1.82 -4.04 -14.24
N THR A 128 3.04 -4.47 -13.86
CA THR A 128 3.55 -5.83 -14.11
C THR A 128 3.37 -6.77 -12.92
N ASP A 129 3.07 -6.25 -11.72
CA ASP A 129 2.89 -7.08 -10.56
C ASP A 129 1.54 -7.83 -10.60
N ARG A 130 1.63 -9.16 -10.60
CA ARG A 130 0.46 -10.05 -10.55
C ARG A 130 -0.12 -10.17 -9.13
N ARG A 131 0.61 -9.71 -8.11
CA ARG A 131 0.19 -9.74 -6.70
C ARG A 131 -0.57 -8.46 -6.36
N THR A 132 -1.89 -8.60 -6.22
CA THR A 132 -2.79 -7.50 -5.89
C THR A 132 -2.77 -7.16 -4.41
N VAL A 133 -2.90 -5.86 -4.10
CA VAL A 133 -3.10 -5.33 -2.74
C VAL A 133 -4.57 -5.08 -2.44
#